data_AF-J2KZL4-F1
#
_entry.id   AF-J2KZL4-F1
#
_cell.length_a   1.000
_cell.length_b   1.000
_cell.length_c   1.000
_cell.angle_alpha   90.00
_cell.angle_beta   90.00
_cell.angle_gamma   90.00
#
_symmetry.space_group_name_H-M   'P 1'
#
loop_
_entity.id
_entity.type
_entity.pdbx_description
1 polymer ?
#
loop_
_entity_poly.entity_id
_entity_poly.type
_entity_poly.pdbx_seq_one_letter_code
_entity_poly.pdbx_strand_id
1 'polypeptide(L)'
;MTFAAVTNFLLTALKAIPLEVWGVLIGGMITMATTGYFAGREHRKKRKSEAIAVALKATLINNSFSYLLKHIKSADNKAKGTNPSAKLDLWTRVPLISGKLEQIVIEPDELLVFIEAREYELVQELLTLTMRHKSICDAFNDFNDRKIELRTRVTEGTVTGPEIMSHTTPLDVTSQIIIMELDTLTNSIFELLPTYRKESRDLCTKLTPALRKHLRDKSIPYLKDANG
;
A
#
# COMPACT_ATOMS: atom_id res chain seq x y z
N MET A 1 -70.24 -9.04 9.57
CA MET A 1 -69.63 -8.07 10.51
C MET A 1 -69.13 -6.90 9.69
N THR A 2 -69.67 -5.72 9.93
CA THR A 2 -69.42 -4.52 9.12
C THR A 2 -68.08 -3.88 9.52
N PHE A 3 -67.35 -3.36 8.53
CA PHE A 3 -66.06 -2.67 8.71
C PHE A 3 -66.11 -1.58 9.81
N ALA A 4 -67.27 -0.96 10.02
CA ALA A 4 -67.52 0.05 11.05
C ALA A 4 -67.45 -0.48 12.50
N ALA A 5 -67.77 -1.76 12.74
CA ALA A 5 -67.68 -2.34 14.07
C ALA A 5 -66.22 -2.64 14.46
N VAL A 6 -65.41 -3.05 13.48
CA VAL A 6 -63.99 -3.37 13.68
C VAL A 6 -63.18 -2.09 13.94
N THR A 7 -63.48 -1.00 13.23
CA THR A 7 -62.80 0.29 13.44
C THR A 7 -63.14 0.93 14.78
N ASN A 8 -64.40 0.87 15.22
CA ASN A 8 -64.79 1.37 16.54
C ASN A 8 -64.15 0.56 17.69
N PHE A 9 -64.02 -0.76 17.53
CA PHE A 9 -63.38 -1.61 18.54
C PHE A 9 -61.87 -1.36 18.65
N LEU A 10 -61.19 -1.12 17.53
CA LEU A 10 -59.77 -0.73 17.54
C LEU A 10 -59.55 0.65 18.16
N LEU A 11 -60.44 1.61 17.90
CA LEU A 11 -60.37 2.95 18.47
C LEU A 11 -60.61 2.98 20.00
N THR A 12 -61.53 2.17 20.50
CA THR A 12 -61.74 2.04 21.96
C THR A 12 -60.58 1.29 22.63
N ALA A 13 -60.02 0.26 21.99
CA ALA A 13 -58.83 -0.44 22.49
C ALA A 13 -57.61 0.49 22.55
N LEU A 14 -57.40 1.35 21.54
CA LEU A 14 -56.31 2.34 21.52
C LEU A 14 -56.45 3.43 22.60
N LYS A 15 -57.67 3.81 22.97
CA LYS A 15 -57.95 4.78 24.05
C LYS A 15 -57.80 4.19 25.47
N ALA A 16 -57.86 2.87 25.61
CA ALA A 16 -57.71 2.19 26.89
C ALA A 16 -56.24 2.00 27.34
N ILE A 17 -55.28 2.31 26.46
CA ILE A 17 -53.86 2.22 26.76
C ILE A 17 -53.46 3.41 27.65
N PRO A 18 -52.85 3.18 28.84
CA PRO A 18 -52.41 4.25 29.72
C PRO A 18 -51.42 5.20 29.01
N LEU A 19 -51.49 6.48 29.33
CA LEU A 19 -50.60 7.52 28.78
C LEU A 19 -49.11 7.18 29.00
N GLU A 20 -48.79 6.46 30.09
CA GLU A 20 -47.46 5.95 30.42
C GLU A 20 -46.94 4.93 29.38
N VAL A 21 -47.80 4.05 28.87
CA VAL A 21 -47.44 3.05 27.85
C VAL A 21 -47.16 3.70 26.49
N TRP A 22 -47.89 4.77 26.16
CA TRP A 22 -47.59 5.61 24.99
C TRP A 22 -46.25 6.32 25.13
N GLY A 23 -45.92 6.83 26.33
CA GLY A 23 -44.62 7.43 26.62
C GLY A 23 -43.45 6.46 26.41
N VAL A 24 -43.58 5.21 26.87
CA VAL A 24 -42.57 4.16 26.67
C VAL A 24 -42.42 3.77 25.19
N LEU A 25 -43.52 3.63 24.46
CA LEU A 25 -43.48 3.29 23.03
C LEU A 25 -42.83 4.39 22.18
N ILE A 26 -43.19 5.65 22.42
CA ILE A 26 -42.62 6.80 21.72
C ILE A 26 -41.14 6.95 22.09
N GLY A 27 -40.81 6.84 23.38
CA GLY A 27 -39.42 6.85 23.86
C GLY A 27 -38.58 5.77 23.19
N GLY A 28 -39.07 4.53 23.15
CA GLY A 28 -38.41 3.40 22.49
C GLY A 28 -38.20 3.61 20.99
N MET A 29 -39.19 4.15 20.27
CA MET A 29 -39.05 4.46 18.84
C MET A 29 -38.01 5.57 18.59
N ILE A 30 -37.98 6.61 19.42
CA ILE A 30 -36.99 7.69 19.31
C ILE A 30 -35.58 7.15 19.62
N THR A 31 -35.43 6.33 20.66
CA THR A 31 -34.15 5.70 20.98
C THR A 31 -33.69 4.80 19.83
N MET A 32 -34.54 3.91 19.29
CA MET A 32 -34.17 3.09 18.14
C MET A 32 -33.79 3.92 16.91
N ALA A 33 -34.55 4.97 16.61
CA ALA A 33 -34.26 5.86 15.48
C ALA A 33 -32.94 6.61 15.67
N THR A 34 -32.68 7.14 16.87
CA THR A 34 -31.44 7.86 17.17
C THR A 34 -30.23 6.92 17.20
N THR A 35 -30.31 5.77 17.87
CA THR A 35 -29.23 4.76 17.87
C THR A 35 -28.95 4.25 16.47
N GLY A 36 -29.98 3.94 15.67
CA GLY A 36 -29.80 3.54 14.28
C GLY A 36 -29.16 4.63 13.42
N TYR A 37 -29.55 5.90 13.61
CA TYR A 37 -28.95 7.03 12.92
C TYR A 37 -27.47 7.24 13.29
N PHE A 38 -27.13 7.21 14.59
CA PHE A 38 -25.77 7.39 15.06
C PHE A 38 -24.86 6.22 14.65
N ALA A 39 -25.32 4.97 14.83
CA ALA A 39 -24.60 3.79 14.37
C ALA A 39 -24.35 3.83 12.86
N GLY A 40 -25.38 4.16 12.06
CA GLY A 40 -25.24 4.31 10.61
C GLY A 40 -24.25 5.40 10.19
N ARG A 41 -24.20 6.52 10.92
CA ARG A 41 -23.25 7.60 10.67
C ARG A 41 -21.81 7.19 11.02
N GLU A 42 -21.62 6.48 12.12
CA GLU A 42 -20.32 6.00 12.57
C GLU A 42 -19.75 4.94 11.61
N HIS A 43 -20.56 3.98 11.19
CA HIS A 43 -20.17 2.99 10.18
C HIS A 43 -19.74 3.64 8.86
N ARG A 44 -20.46 4.66 8.38
CA ARG A 44 -20.07 5.38 7.15
C ARG A 44 -18.75 6.12 7.29
N LYS A 45 -18.50 6.74 8.45
CA LYS A 45 -17.22 7.40 8.74
C LYS A 45 -16.08 6.39 8.78
N LYS A 46 -16.27 5.27 9.48
CA LYS A 46 -15.26 4.20 9.60
C LYS A 46 -14.89 3.63 8.23
N ARG A 47 -15.88 3.29 7.39
CA ARG A 47 -15.65 2.81 6.02
C ARG A 47 -14.92 3.84 5.17
N LYS A 48 -15.28 5.12 5.30
CA LYS A 48 -14.60 6.20 4.58
C LYS A 48 -13.13 6.31 5.03
N SER A 49 -12.84 6.23 6.32
CA SER A 49 -11.45 6.26 6.82
C SER A 49 -10.64 5.05 6.37
N GLU A 50 -11.21 3.85 6.41
CA GLU A 50 -10.57 2.61 5.94
C GLU A 50 -10.22 2.72 4.44
N ALA A 51 -11.19 3.13 3.62
CA ALA A 51 -10.98 3.24 2.18
C ALA A 51 -9.94 4.31 1.81
N ILE A 52 -9.89 5.42 2.56
CA ILE A 52 -8.84 6.45 2.42
C ILE A 52 -7.48 5.91 2.90
N ALA A 53 -7.44 5.14 3.98
CA ALA A 53 -6.21 4.52 4.47
C ALA A 53 -5.61 3.57 3.43
N VAL A 54 -6.42 2.73 2.79
CA VAL A 54 -5.99 1.86 1.68
C VAL A 54 -5.43 2.68 0.52
N ALA A 55 -6.12 3.76 0.12
CA ALA A 55 -5.64 4.67 -0.93
C ALA A 55 -4.28 5.29 -0.61
N LEU A 56 -4.11 5.73 0.63
CA LEU A 56 -2.89 6.32 1.12
C LEU A 56 -1.75 5.29 1.12
N LYS A 57 -2.00 4.07 1.62
CA LYS A 57 -1.04 2.95 1.59
C LYS A 57 -0.61 2.60 0.17
N ALA A 58 -1.56 2.48 -0.77
CA ALA A 58 -1.25 2.23 -2.18
C ALA A 58 -0.40 3.35 -2.80
N THR A 59 -0.70 4.61 -2.45
CA THR A 59 0.09 5.78 -2.89
C THR A 59 1.50 5.76 -2.30
N LEU A 60 1.65 5.41 -1.01
CA LEU A 60 2.95 5.26 -0.37
C LEU A 60 3.78 4.15 -1.02
N ILE A 61 3.18 3.02 -1.38
CA ILE A 61 3.86 1.95 -2.13
C ILE A 61 4.36 2.47 -3.49
N ASN A 62 3.51 3.17 -4.25
CA ASN A 62 3.90 3.77 -5.53
C ASN A 62 5.05 4.80 -5.38
N ASN A 63 5.02 5.59 -4.30
CA ASN A 63 6.10 6.51 -3.97
C ASN A 63 7.39 5.78 -3.59
N SER A 64 7.30 4.67 -2.85
CA SER A 64 8.43 3.80 -2.51
C SER A 64 9.11 3.26 -3.77
N PHE A 65 8.35 2.69 -4.71
CA PHE A 65 8.91 2.27 -6.00
C PHE A 65 9.52 3.42 -6.78
N SER A 66 8.88 4.59 -6.74
CA SER A 66 9.37 5.77 -7.43
C SER A 66 10.70 6.28 -6.87
N TYR A 67 10.84 6.26 -5.55
CA TYR A 67 12.05 6.61 -4.83
C TYR A 67 13.18 5.63 -5.15
N LEU A 68 12.95 4.33 -5.04
CA LEU A 68 13.95 3.30 -5.36
C LEU A 68 14.41 3.39 -6.81
N LEU A 69 13.49 3.59 -7.76
CA LEU A 69 13.84 3.70 -9.16
C LEU A 69 14.69 4.94 -9.43
N LYS A 70 14.36 6.07 -8.82
CA LYS A 70 15.17 7.30 -8.92
C LYS A 70 16.54 7.10 -8.28
N HIS A 71 16.61 6.43 -7.13
CA HIS A 71 17.85 6.14 -6.44
C HIS A 71 18.79 5.28 -7.30
N ILE A 72 18.29 4.17 -7.84
CA ILE A 72 19.06 3.26 -8.69
C ILE A 72 19.48 3.94 -10.01
N LYS A 73 18.58 4.67 -10.68
CA LYS A 73 18.91 5.39 -11.92
C LYS A 73 19.92 6.52 -11.70
N SER A 74 19.78 7.27 -10.61
CA SER A 74 20.72 8.34 -10.25
C SER A 74 22.11 7.77 -10.00
N ALA A 75 22.18 6.66 -9.26
CA ALA A 75 23.43 5.95 -9.01
C ALA A 75 24.09 5.42 -10.30
N ASP A 76 23.30 4.78 -11.17
CA ASP A 76 23.77 4.28 -12.46
C ASP A 76 24.30 5.40 -13.37
N ASN A 77 23.55 6.51 -13.48
CA ASN A 77 23.96 7.66 -14.26
C ASN A 77 25.23 8.32 -13.71
N LYS A 78 25.35 8.42 -12.38
CA LYS A 78 26.56 8.96 -11.73
C LYS A 78 27.78 8.11 -12.03
N ALA A 79 27.66 6.78 -11.93
CA ALA A 79 28.76 5.87 -12.23
C ALA A 79 29.20 5.94 -13.70
N LYS A 80 28.24 5.99 -14.63
CA LYS A 80 28.51 6.16 -16.08
C LYS A 80 29.17 7.51 -16.38
N GLY A 81 28.81 8.57 -15.67
CA GLY A 81 29.39 9.90 -15.84
C GLY A 81 30.82 10.02 -15.31
N THR A 82 31.19 9.25 -14.27
CA THR A 82 32.54 9.29 -13.68
C THR A 82 33.55 8.46 -14.48
N ASN A 83 33.15 7.32 -15.06
CA ASN A 83 34.04 6.48 -15.88
C ASN A 83 33.27 5.78 -17.02
N PRO A 84 33.05 6.46 -18.17
CA PRO A 84 32.26 5.90 -19.27
C PRO A 84 32.89 4.67 -19.95
N SER A 85 34.21 4.49 -19.78
CA SER A 85 34.98 3.39 -20.38
C SER A 85 35.07 2.15 -19.49
N ALA A 86 34.73 2.25 -18.21
CA ALA A 86 34.81 1.13 -17.28
C ALA A 86 33.53 0.29 -17.36
N LYS A 87 33.65 -0.97 -17.78
CA LYS A 87 32.56 -1.95 -17.67
C LYS A 87 32.43 -2.37 -16.22
N LEU A 88 31.73 -1.56 -15.43
CA LEU A 88 31.38 -1.87 -14.06
C LEU A 88 30.05 -2.62 -14.01
N ASP A 89 29.99 -3.69 -13.23
CA ASP A 89 28.75 -4.45 -13.02
C ASP A 89 27.69 -3.58 -12.32
N LEU A 90 26.40 -3.89 -12.50
CA LEU A 90 25.31 -3.07 -11.96
C LEU A 90 25.34 -3.01 -10.42
N TRP A 91 25.64 -4.13 -9.77
CA TRP A 91 25.68 -4.24 -8.31
C TRP A 91 26.74 -3.35 -7.65
N THR A 92 27.85 -3.06 -8.34
CA THR A 92 28.90 -2.16 -7.84
C THR A 92 28.42 -0.71 -7.78
N ARG A 93 27.57 -0.32 -8.74
CA ARG A 93 27.11 1.07 -8.95
C ARG A 93 26.00 1.49 -7.99
N VAL A 94 25.15 0.56 -7.55
CA VAL A 94 24.02 0.85 -6.67
C VAL A 94 24.52 1.04 -5.23
N PRO A 95 24.41 2.25 -4.62
CA PRO A 95 24.87 2.47 -3.26
C PRO A 95 23.93 1.80 -2.25
N LEU A 96 24.49 1.51 -1.07
CA LEU A 96 23.72 1.05 0.08
C LEU A 96 22.79 2.16 0.57
N ILE A 97 21.56 1.80 0.92
CA ILE A 97 20.65 2.69 1.65
C ILE A 97 20.82 2.39 3.14
N SER A 98 20.93 3.43 3.96
CA SER A 98 20.98 3.27 5.41
C SER A 98 19.63 2.80 5.95
N GLY A 99 19.65 1.76 6.78
CA GLY A 99 18.46 1.14 7.36
C GLY A 99 17.85 0.04 6.47
N LYS A 100 16.72 -0.51 6.93
CA LYS A 100 15.93 -1.51 6.19
C LYS A 100 14.73 -0.83 5.55
N LEU A 101 14.39 -1.23 4.34
CA LEU A 101 13.14 -0.82 3.72
C LEU A 101 11.97 -1.49 4.44
N GLU A 102 11.04 -0.66 4.91
CA GLU A 102 9.84 -1.13 5.58
C GLU A 102 8.75 -1.50 4.56
N GLN A 103 8.17 -2.68 4.74
CA GLN A 103 7.03 -3.13 3.95
C GLN A 103 5.76 -2.36 4.37
N ILE A 104 4.98 -1.93 3.39
CA ILE A 104 3.68 -1.31 3.62
C ILE A 104 2.61 -2.37 3.37
N VAL A 105 1.96 -2.82 4.45
CA VAL A 105 0.95 -3.88 4.39
C VAL A 105 -0.44 -3.27 4.36
N ILE A 106 -1.23 -3.68 3.38
CA ILE A 106 -2.67 -3.44 3.34
C ILE A 106 -3.33 -4.69 3.94
N GLU A 107 -4.06 -4.52 5.03
CA GLU A 107 -4.66 -5.64 5.74
C GLU A 107 -5.97 -6.07 5.05
N PRO A 108 -6.32 -7.37 5.06
CA PRO A 108 -7.57 -7.85 4.48
C PRO A 108 -8.82 -7.14 5.03
N ASP A 109 -8.78 -6.77 6.31
CA ASP A 109 -9.87 -6.09 7.00
C ASP A 109 -10.13 -4.69 6.41
N GLU A 110 -9.09 -4.01 5.96
CA GLU A 110 -9.19 -2.69 5.31
C GLU A 110 -9.79 -2.80 3.90
N LEU A 111 -9.67 -3.97 3.26
CA LEU A 111 -10.19 -4.25 1.92
C LEU A 111 -11.68 -4.60 1.92
N LEU A 112 -12.28 -4.87 3.10
CA LEU A 112 -13.70 -5.21 3.23
C LEU A 112 -14.61 -4.15 2.60
N VAL A 113 -14.22 -2.86 2.66
CA VAL A 113 -14.98 -1.77 2.05
C VAL A 113 -15.12 -1.95 0.53
N PHE A 114 -14.06 -2.40 -0.14
CA PHE A 114 -14.08 -2.65 -1.59
C PHE A 114 -14.79 -3.97 -1.94
N ILE A 115 -14.70 -4.97 -1.07
CA ILE A 115 -15.44 -6.23 -1.20
C ILE A 115 -16.95 -5.98 -1.11
N GLU A 116 -17.41 -5.20 -0.13
CA GLU A 116 -18.80 -4.78 -0.01
C GLU A 116 -19.27 -3.96 -1.23
N ALA A 117 -18.36 -3.17 -1.82
CA ALA A 117 -18.58 -2.44 -3.06
C ALA A 117 -18.63 -3.32 -4.32
N ARG A 118 -18.35 -4.63 -4.20
CA ARG A 118 -18.19 -5.59 -5.30
C ARG A 118 -17.06 -5.26 -6.27
N GLU A 119 -16.06 -4.50 -5.82
CA GLU A 119 -14.89 -4.12 -6.61
C GLU A 119 -13.76 -5.17 -6.41
N TYR A 120 -14.06 -6.44 -6.72
CA TYR A 120 -13.14 -7.58 -6.45
C TYR A 120 -11.83 -7.52 -7.24
N GLU A 121 -11.87 -6.99 -8.46
CA GLU A 121 -10.69 -6.80 -9.30
C GLU A 121 -9.68 -5.84 -8.62
N LEU A 122 -10.17 -4.72 -8.07
CA LEU A 122 -9.33 -3.77 -7.34
C LEU A 122 -8.73 -4.39 -6.08
N VAL A 123 -9.49 -5.22 -5.37
CA VAL A 123 -8.99 -5.95 -4.19
C VAL A 123 -7.84 -6.87 -4.57
N GLN A 124 -7.99 -7.62 -5.66
CA GLN A 124 -6.93 -8.51 -6.16
C GLN A 124 -5.69 -7.72 -6.62
N GLU A 125 -5.88 -6.61 -7.34
CA GLU A 125 -4.78 -5.73 -7.75
C GLU A 125 -4.05 -5.13 -6.54
N LEU A 126 -4.76 -4.72 -5.48
CA LEU A 126 -4.18 -4.20 -4.25
C LEU A 126 -3.37 -5.23 -3.47
N LEU A 127 -3.89 -6.45 -3.33
CA LEU A 127 -3.15 -7.56 -2.70
C LEU A 127 -1.88 -7.89 -3.49
N THR A 128 -1.99 -7.93 -4.82
CA THR A 128 -0.84 -8.16 -5.71
C THR A 128 0.20 -7.05 -5.57
N LEU A 129 -0.23 -5.79 -5.46
CA LEU A 129 0.64 -4.66 -5.22
C LEU A 129 1.41 -4.80 -3.90
N THR A 130 0.73 -5.17 -2.80
CA THR A 130 1.37 -5.38 -1.50
C THR A 130 2.39 -6.53 -1.54
N MET A 131 2.06 -7.65 -2.20
CA MET A 131 3.01 -8.77 -2.36
C MET A 131 4.25 -8.36 -3.16
N ARG A 132 4.07 -7.60 -4.23
CA ARG A 132 5.18 -7.08 -5.05
C ARG A 132 6.03 -6.06 -4.29
N HIS A 133 5.40 -5.18 -3.49
CA HIS A 133 6.13 -4.24 -2.64
C HIS A 133 7.00 -4.98 -1.64
N LYS A 134 6.43 -5.96 -0.93
CA LYS A 134 7.18 -6.83 -0.02
C LYS A 134 8.36 -7.50 -0.74
N SER A 135 8.13 -8.12 -1.89
CA SER A 135 9.19 -8.80 -2.66
C SER A 135 10.35 -7.88 -3.01
N ILE A 136 10.09 -6.63 -3.39
CA ILE A 136 11.15 -5.64 -3.67
C ILE A 136 11.86 -5.19 -2.40
N CYS A 137 11.12 -4.96 -1.30
CA CYS A 137 11.72 -4.61 -0.01
C CYS A 137 12.66 -5.72 0.49
N ASP A 138 12.20 -6.96 0.45
CA ASP A 138 12.99 -8.13 0.85
C ASP A 138 14.24 -8.27 -0.03
N ALA A 139 14.09 -8.24 -1.36
CA ALA A 139 15.21 -8.35 -2.29
C ALA A 139 16.25 -7.23 -2.10
N PHE A 140 15.83 -6.00 -1.82
CA PHE A 140 16.74 -4.89 -1.60
C PHE A 140 17.41 -4.95 -0.22
N ASN A 141 16.70 -5.42 0.81
CA ASN A 141 17.29 -5.66 2.13
C ASN A 141 18.34 -6.77 2.06
N ASP A 142 18.04 -7.86 1.34
CA ASP A 142 19.00 -8.95 1.10
C ASP A 142 20.22 -8.43 0.32
N PHE A 143 20.02 -7.60 -0.71
CA PHE A 143 21.11 -6.94 -1.42
C PHE A 143 22.00 -6.12 -0.48
N ASN A 144 21.42 -5.33 0.43
CA ASN A 144 22.17 -4.55 1.41
C ASN A 144 22.97 -5.46 2.34
N ASP A 145 22.34 -6.50 2.90
CA ASP A 145 22.96 -7.43 3.84
C ASP A 145 24.14 -8.18 3.16
N ARG A 146 23.95 -8.66 1.92
CA ARG A 146 25.00 -9.31 1.12
C ARG A 146 26.14 -8.38 0.75
N LYS A 147 25.85 -7.11 0.45
CA LYS A 147 26.87 -6.12 0.10
C LYS A 147 27.69 -5.70 1.32
N ILE A 148 27.09 -5.65 2.51
CA ILE A 148 27.80 -5.49 3.77
C ILE A 148 28.70 -6.70 4.04
N GLU A 149 28.17 -7.93 3.85
CA GLU A 149 28.93 -9.18 4.00
C GLU A 149 30.13 -9.24 3.04
N LEU A 150 29.97 -8.81 1.79
CA LEU A 150 31.08 -8.72 0.85
C LEU A 150 32.15 -7.74 1.34
N ARG A 151 31.74 -6.58 1.88
CA ARG A 151 32.67 -5.55 2.38
C ARG A 151 33.50 -6.04 3.56
N THR A 152 32.95 -6.88 4.45
CA THR A 152 33.72 -7.44 5.57
C THR A 152 34.72 -8.51 5.13
N ARG A 153 34.48 -9.16 3.98
CA ARG A 153 35.33 -10.21 3.43
C ARG A 153 36.42 -9.69 2.49
N VAL A 154 36.20 -8.55 1.83
CA VAL A 154 37.20 -7.90 0.99
C VAL A 154 38.17 -7.14 1.91
N THR A 155 39.36 -7.69 2.14
CA THR A 155 40.45 -7.01 2.84
C THR A 155 40.79 -5.69 2.14
N GLU A 156 40.87 -4.61 2.92
CA GLU A 156 41.08 -3.23 2.46
C GLU A 156 42.25 -3.12 1.46
N GLY A 157 41.93 -3.01 0.18
CA GLY A 157 42.78 -2.25 -0.73
C GLY A 157 42.43 -0.77 -0.58
N THR A 158 43.44 0.09 -0.52
CA THR A 158 43.34 1.52 -0.23
C THR A 158 42.11 2.18 -0.86
N VAL A 159 41.16 2.58 -0.01
CA VAL A 159 39.96 3.33 -0.41
C VAL A 159 40.40 4.70 -0.91
N THR A 160 40.33 4.91 -2.22
CA THR A 160 40.56 6.22 -2.84
C THR A 160 39.20 6.75 -3.31
N GLY A 161 38.46 7.43 -2.43
CA GLY A 161 37.12 7.96 -2.75
C GLY A 161 35.98 6.93 -2.59
N PRO A 162 34.86 7.04 -3.32
CA PRO A 162 33.69 6.16 -3.18
C PRO A 162 33.88 4.75 -3.81
N GLU A 163 35.07 4.43 -4.31
CA GLU A 163 35.36 3.17 -5.01
C GLU A 163 36.23 2.25 -4.14
N ILE A 164 35.87 0.97 -4.09
CA ILE A 164 36.65 -0.08 -3.41
C ILE A 164 37.51 -0.76 -4.49
N MET A 165 38.82 -0.51 -4.48
CA MET A 165 39.76 -1.29 -5.29
C MET A 165 40.44 -2.35 -4.39
N SER A 166 40.26 -3.63 -4.71
CA SER A 166 40.90 -4.74 -3.99
C SER A 166 42.24 -5.08 -4.63
N HIS A 167 43.33 -5.08 -3.85
CA HIS A 167 44.64 -5.57 -4.30
C HIS A 167 44.68 -7.11 -4.27
N THR A 168 44.78 -7.72 -5.45
CA THR A 168 45.61 -8.91 -5.75
C THR A 168 45.64 -10.10 -4.77
N THR A 169 44.52 -10.47 -4.15
CA THR A 169 44.28 -11.86 -3.73
C THR A 169 43.09 -12.41 -4.53
N PRO A 170 43.16 -13.63 -5.10
CA PRO A 170 42.01 -14.22 -5.75
C PRO A 170 40.84 -14.27 -4.75
N LEU A 171 39.70 -13.72 -5.15
CA LEU A 171 38.48 -13.74 -4.34
C LEU A 171 38.18 -15.18 -3.92
N ASP A 172 37.99 -15.39 -2.61
CA ASP A 172 37.53 -16.67 -2.07
C ASP A 172 36.22 -17.10 -2.76
N VAL A 173 36.00 -18.42 -2.87
CA VAL A 173 34.82 -19.01 -3.51
C VAL A 173 33.54 -18.41 -2.95
N THR A 174 33.50 -18.17 -1.64
CA THR A 174 32.34 -17.56 -0.98
C THR A 174 32.08 -16.13 -1.44
N SER A 175 33.12 -15.33 -1.65
CA SER A 175 32.99 -13.96 -2.15
C SER A 175 32.50 -13.93 -3.60
N GLN A 176 32.87 -14.92 -4.42
CA GLN A 176 32.36 -15.05 -5.79
C GLN A 176 30.87 -15.40 -5.80
N ILE A 177 30.42 -16.29 -4.90
CA ILE A 177 28.99 -16.61 -4.73
C ILE A 177 28.20 -15.35 -4.35
N ILE A 178 28.70 -14.57 -3.39
CA ILE A 178 28.04 -13.31 -2.98
C ILE A 178 27.95 -12.32 -4.14
N ILE A 179 29.01 -12.18 -4.96
CA ILE A 179 28.98 -11.31 -6.15
C ILE A 179 27.90 -11.77 -7.14
N MET A 180 27.80 -13.07 -7.39
CA MET A 180 26.78 -13.63 -8.29
C MET A 180 25.35 -13.40 -7.76
N GLU A 181 25.14 -13.56 -6.45
CA GLU A 181 23.87 -13.24 -5.80
C GLU A 181 23.53 -11.75 -5.92
N LEU A 182 24.49 -10.87 -5.65
CA LEU A 182 24.33 -9.41 -5.77
C LEU A 182 23.97 -8.99 -7.18
N ASP A 183 24.61 -9.57 -8.20
CA ASP A 183 24.30 -9.25 -9.60
C ASP A 183 22.89 -9.73 -9.97
N THR A 184 22.53 -10.95 -9.57
CA THR A 184 21.18 -11.51 -9.79
C THR A 184 20.10 -10.65 -9.14
N LEU A 185 20.28 -10.28 -7.86
CA LEU A 185 19.35 -9.42 -7.13
C LEU A 185 19.23 -8.03 -7.80
N THR A 186 20.36 -7.43 -8.19
CA THR A 186 20.36 -6.10 -8.79
C THR A 186 19.66 -6.11 -10.15
N ASN A 187 19.95 -7.10 -10.99
CA ASN A 187 19.31 -7.24 -12.31
C ASN A 187 17.81 -7.46 -12.17
N SER A 188 17.39 -8.34 -11.26
CA SER A 188 15.96 -8.60 -10.98
C SER A 188 15.23 -7.33 -10.52
N ILE A 189 15.81 -6.57 -9.58
CA ILE A 189 15.23 -5.30 -9.13
C ILE A 189 15.16 -4.30 -10.28
N PHE A 190 16.22 -4.17 -11.09
CA PHE A 190 16.27 -3.21 -12.18
C PHE A 190 15.23 -3.49 -13.27
N GLU A 191 14.99 -4.76 -13.59
CA GLU A 191 14.02 -5.20 -14.60
C GLU A 191 12.57 -5.11 -14.11
N LEU A 192 12.28 -5.51 -12.87
CA LEU A 192 10.92 -5.61 -12.36
C LEU A 192 10.37 -4.27 -11.85
N LEU A 193 11.21 -3.43 -11.25
CA LEU A 193 10.80 -2.20 -10.59
C LEU A 193 10.08 -1.19 -11.51
N PRO A 194 10.48 -0.97 -12.78
CA PRO A 194 9.74 -0.12 -13.71
C PRO A 194 8.32 -0.63 -13.99
N THR A 195 8.18 -1.95 -14.12
CA THR A 195 6.89 -2.61 -14.38
C THR A 195 5.97 -2.45 -13.18
N TYR A 196 6.45 -2.78 -11.97
CA TYR A 196 5.66 -2.65 -10.74
C TYR A 196 5.27 -1.21 -10.44
N ARG A 197 6.15 -0.24 -10.73
CA ARG A 197 5.83 1.18 -10.62
C ARG A 197 4.71 1.60 -11.56
N LYS A 198 4.72 1.10 -12.80
CA LYS A 198 3.67 1.43 -13.78
C LYS A 198 2.32 0.88 -13.31
N GLU A 199 2.29 -0.39 -12.93
CA GLU A 199 1.08 -1.04 -12.40
C GLU A 199 0.57 -0.35 -11.12
N SER A 200 1.46 0.06 -10.20
CA SER A 200 1.07 0.78 -8.99
C SER A 200 0.47 2.15 -9.29
N ARG A 201 0.99 2.85 -10.30
CA ARG A 201 0.43 4.13 -10.76
C ARG A 201 -0.94 3.92 -11.38
N ASP A 202 -1.08 2.95 -12.26
CA ASP A 202 -2.36 2.61 -12.90
C ASP A 202 -3.40 2.24 -11.83
N LEU A 203 -3.04 1.46 -10.81
CA LEU A 203 -3.92 1.15 -9.69
C LEU A 203 -4.33 2.41 -8.89
N CYS A 204 -3.40 3.30 -8.57
CA CYS A 204 -3.71 4.55 -7.86
C CYS A 204 -4.72 5.42 -8.63
N THR A 205 -4.62 5.46 -9.96
CA THR A 205 -5.56 6.21 -10.81
C THR A 205 -6.95 5.56 -10.86
N LYS A 206 -7.05 4.22 -10.85
CA LYS A 206 -8.32 3.47 -10.76
C LYS A 206 -8.98 3.54 -9.38
N LEU A 207 -8.19 3.63 -8.32
CA LEU A 207 -8.68 3.56 -6.94
C LEU A 207 -9.53 4.78 -6.56
N THR A 208 -9.15 5.96 -7.02
CA THR A 208 -9.86 7.20 -6.71
C THR A 208 -11.29 7.28 -7.27
N PRO A 209 -11.57 6.99 -8.56
CA PRO A 209 -12.94 6.96 -9.08
C PRO A 209 -13.79 5.87 -8.43
N ALA A 210 -13.21 4.71 -8.09
CA ALA A 210 -13.91 3.67 -7.35
C ALA A 210 -14.34 4.15 -5.95
N LEU A 211 -13.45 4.83 -5.23
CA LEU A 211 -13.76 5.44 -3.93
C LEU A 211 -14.86 6.50 -4.03
N ARG A 212 -14.79 7.39 -5.01
CA ARG A 212 -15.82 8.42 -5.23
C ARG A 212 -17.19 7.83 -5.53
N LYS A 213 -17.23 6.78 -6.37
CA LYS A 213 -18.45 6.05 -6.72
C LYS A 213 -19.06 5.37 -5.50
N HIS A 214 -18.24 4.69 -4.70
CA HIS A 214 -18.70 3.96 -3.53
C HIS A 214 -19.15 4.89 -2.38
N LEU A 215 -18.33 5.88 -2.04
CA LEU A 215 -18.60 6.81 -0.93
C LEU A 215 -19.58 7.92 -1.29
N ARG A 216 -19.95 8.04 -2.58
CA ARG A 216 -20.75 9.13 -3.16
C ARG A 216 -20.21 10.51 -2.78
N ASP A 217 -18.90 10.60 -2.60
CA ASP A 217 -18.23 11.78 -2.09
C ASP A 217 -17.35 12.41 -3.18
N LYS A 218 -17.76 13.60 -3.63
CA LYS A 218 -17.03 14.37 -4.65
C LYS A 218 -15.78 15.06 -4.07
N SER A 219 -15.65 15.15 -2.75
CA SER A 219 -14.54 15.86 -2.09
C SER A 219 -13.23 15.08 -2.12
N ILE A 220 -13.27 13.76 -2.40
CA ILE A 220 -12.06 12.91 -2.47
C ILE A 220 -11.25 13.38 -3.68
N PRO A 221 -10.06 13.98 -3.56
CA PRO A 221 -9.33 14.53 -4.71
C PRO A 221 -8.93 13.42 -5.68
N TYR A 222 -9.00 13.66 -6.99
CA TYR A 222 -8.36 12.77 -7.95
C TYR A 222 -6.86 12.76 -7.67
N LEU A 223 -6.27 11.57 -7.51
CA LEU A 223 -4.84 11.42 -7.60
C LEU A 223 -4.44 11.81 -9.02
N LYS A 224 -4.03 13.07 -9.19
CA LYS A 224 -3.46 13.54 -10.45
C LYS A 224 -2.14 12.81 -10.66
N ASP A 225 -1.94 12.37 -11.88
CA ASP A 225 -0.64 11.93 -12.35
C ASP A 225 0.38 13.05 -12.10
N ALA A 226 1.23 12.88 -11.09
CA ALA A 226 2.25 13.87 -10.73
C ALA A 226 3.42 13.93 -11.74
N ASN A 227 3.34 13.20 -12.85
CA ASN A 227 4.30 13.24 -13.96
C ASN A 227 3.59 12.90 -15.28
N GLY A 228 2.92 13.90 -15.85
CA GLY A 228 3.13 14.18 -17.27
C GLY A 228 4.47 14.89 -17.42
#